data_AF-A0A3A3EGD5-F1
#
_entry.id   AF-A0A3A3EGD5-F1
#
_cell.length_a   1.000
_cell.length_b   1.000
_cell.length_c   1.000
_cell.angle_alpha   90.00
_cell.angle_beta   90.00
_cell.angle_gamma   90.00
#
_symmetry.space_group_name_H-M   'P 1'
#
loop_
_entity.id
_entity.type
_entity.pdbx_description
1 polymer ?
#
loop_
_entity_poly.entity_id
_entity_poly.type
_entity_poly.pdbx_seq_one_letter_code
_entity_poly.pdbx_strand_id
1 'polypeptide(L)'
;MSDSSRKLKIKLEISENFKQIADILRIAHAHWAGFLVQHELDFFKRNYYQLRPNSPMVAAWFKQQRDTLEQEGVIQPYSIRMPQSLVDDLTGWCKQYRVSKDVFVEYALGSFIHRVDVGKAKYKKLKRHEVMPLYLLEHSFRARLTETEKISFIREKILIQEHMLPGEFRKAFNESKK
;
A
#
# COMPACT_ATOMS: atom_id res chain seq x y z
N MET A 1 -2.20 25.28 -7.34
CA MET A 1 -2.92 24.28 -8.18
C MET A 1 -3.40 23.20 -7.25
N SER A 2 -4.70 22.88 -7.22
CA SER A 2 -5.21 21.83 -6.35
C SER A 2 -4.73 20.48 -6.87
N ASP A 3 -3.72 19.90 -6.22
CA ASP A 3 -3.44 18.47 -6.37
C ASP A 3 -4.71 17.74 -5.99
N SER A 4 -5.45 17.30 -7.02
CA SER A 4 -6.59 16.42 -6.85
C SER A 4 -6.10 15.27 -5.98
N SER A 5 -6.67 15.15 -4.79
CA SER A 5 -6.36 14.12 -3.80
C SER A 5 -6.56 12.68 -4.29
N ARG A 6 -7.09 12.54 -5.52
CA ARG A 6 -7.32 11.31 -6.29
C ARG A 6 -6.23 11.04 -7.34
N LYS A 7 -5.37 12.01 -7.62
CA LYS A 7 -4.14 11.85 -8.42
C LYS A 7 -3.00 11.56 -7.47
N LEU A 8 -2.45 10.38 -7.60
CA LEU A 8 -1.36 9.87 -6.80
C LEU A 8 -0.19 9.59 -7.72
N LYS A 9 0.99 9.51 -7.14
CA LYS A 9 2.16 8.97 -7.83
C LYS A 9 2.43 7.63 -7.20
N ILE A 10 2.50 6.54 -7.97
CA ILE A 10 2.82 5.19 -7.43
C ILE A 10 3.87 4.47 -8.27
N LYS A 11 4.57 3.48 -7.70
CA LYS A 11 5.52 2.62 -8.43
C LYS A 11 4.84 1.95 -9.62
N LEU A 12 5.53 2.00 -10.78
CA LEU A 12 5.08 1.40 -12.03
C LEU A 12 4.73 -0.08 -11.84
N GLU A 13 5.64 -0.85 -11.25
CA GLU A 13 5.47 -2.28 -10.99
C GLU A 13 4.17 -2.60 -10.21
N ILE A 14 3.89 -1.87 -9.12
CA ILE A 14 2.69 -2.10 -8.30
C ILE A 14 1.44 -1.87 -9.14
N SER A 15 1.42 -0.79 -9.91
CA SER A 15 0.27 -0.44 -10.72
C SER A 15 0.04 -1.42 -11.88
N GLU A 16 1.09 -1.95 -12.50
CA GLU A 16 1.02 -2.93 -13.58
C GLU A 16 0.56 -4.28 -13.05
N ASN A 17 1.16 -4.75 -11.95
CA ASN A 17 0.75 -6.00 -11.29
C ASN A 17 -0.71 -5.95 -10.83
N PHE A 18 -1.14 -4.80 -10.28
CA PHE A 18 -2.54 -4.62 -9.91
C PHE A 18 -3.48 -4.68 -11.12
N LYS A 19 -3.16 -3.98 -12.22
CA LYS A 19 -3.95 -4.02 -13.45
C LYS A 19 -4.05 -5.44 -14.00
N GLN A 20 -2.93 -6.16 -14.08
CA GLN A 20 -2.90 -7.55 -14.54
C GLN A 20 -3.78 -8.46 -13.68
N ILE A 21 -3.69 -8.36 -12.35
CA ILE A 21 -4.55 -9.14 -11.44
C ILE A 21 -6.02 -8.76 -11.64
N ALA A 22 -6.31 -7.47 -11.74
CA ALA A 22 -7.68 -7.01 -11.89
C ALA A 22 -8.29 -7.41 -13.25
N ASP A 23 -7.48 -7.50 -14.31
CA ASP A 23 -7.88 -8.06 -15.60
C ASP A 23 -8.15 -9.57 -15.52
N ILE A 24 -7.29 -10.33 -14.84
CA ILE A 24 -7.51 -11.77 -14.57
C ILE A 24 -8.83 -11.97 -13.80
N LEU A 25 -9.08 -11.13 -12.80
CA LEU A 25 -10.29 -11.19 -11.98
C LEU A 25 -11.53 -10.60 -12.66
N ARG A 26 -11.38 -9.95 -13.82
CA ARG A 26 -12.45 -9.22 -14.54
C ARG A 26 -13.15 -8.18 -13.66
N ILE A 27 -12.39 -7.45 -12.84
CA ILE A 27 -12.91 -6.41 -11.94
C ILE A 27 -12.59 -5.00 -12.44
N ALA A 28 -13.42 -4.02 -12.09
CA ALA A 28 -13.19 -2.62 -12.45
C ALA A 28 -12.05 -2.00 -11.62
N HIS A 29 -10.87 -1.84 -12.21
CA HIS A 29 -9.61 -1.47 -11.54
C HIS A 29 -9.77 -0.24 -10.61
N ALA A 30 -10.34 0.85 -11.14
CA ALA A 30 -10.40 2.13 -10.43
C ALA A 30 -11.32 2.12 -9.19
N HIS A 31 -12.41 1.34 -9.22
CA HIS A 31 -13.34 1.21 -8.09
C HIS A 31 -12.77 0.27 -7.03
N TRP A 32 -12.15 -0.83 -7.47
CA TRP A 32 -11.51 -1.79 -6.58
C TRP A 32 -10.33 -1.20 -5.83
N ALA A 33 -9.51 -0.37 -6.48
CA ALA A 33 -8.43 0.34 -5.81
C ALA A 33 -8.95 1.22 -4.65
N GLY A 34 -10.08 1.93 -4.83
CA GLY A 34 -10.70 2.72 -3.76
C GLY A 34 -11.23 1.85 -2.62
N PHE A 35 -11.87 0.72 -2.93
CA PHE A 35 -12.33 -0.25 -1.94
C PHE A 35 -11.16 -0.84 -1.13
N LEU A 36 -10.04 -1.16 -1.77
CA LEU A 36 -8.85 -1.68 -1.09
C LEU A 36 -8.25 -0.66 -0.13
N VAL A 37 -8.19 0.62 -0.53
CA VAL A 37 -7.77 1.71 0.36
C VAL A 37 -8.68 1.80 1.57
N GLN A 38 -10.00 1.78 1.38
CA GLN A 38 -10.96 1.79 2.48
C GLN A 38 -10.79 0.59 3.41
N HIS A 39 -10.66 -0.62 2.84
CA HIS A 39 -10.48 -1.85 3.60
C HIS A 39 -9.24 -1.81 4.50
N GLU A 40 -8.11 -1.35 3.97
CA GLU A 40 -6.89 -1.20 4.77
C GLU A 40 -7.01 -0.07 5.80
N LEU A 41 -7.64 1.05 5.44
CA LEU A 41 -7.85 2.17 6.37
C LEU A 41 -8.74 1.78 7.55
N ASP A 42 -9.80 1.00 7.31
CA ASP A 42 -10.67 0.49 8.37
C ASP A 42 -9.94 -0.45 9.33
N PHE A 43 -8.89 -1.14 8.86
CA PHE A 43 -8.02 -1.94 9.73
C PHE A 43 -7.16 -1.03 10.63
N PHE A 44 -6.59 0.05 10.07
CA PHE A 44 -5.83 1.03 10.85
C PHE A 44 -6.71 1.71 11.92
N LYS A 45 -7.94 2.07 11.56
CA LYS A 45 -8.93 2.65 12.48
C LYS A 45 -9.24 1.71 13.65
N ARG A 46 -9.49 0.42 13.36
CA ARG A 46 -9.83 -0.58 14.37
C ARG A 46 -8.67 -0.90 15.32
N ASN A 47 -7.43 -0.86 14.82
CA ASN A 47 -6.24 -1.30 15.54
C ASN A 47 -5.29 -0.15 15.92
N TYR A 48 -5.80 1.08 15.99
CA TYR A 48 -4.98 2.28 16.16
C TYR A 48 -4.10 2.26 17.43
N TYR A 49 -4.54 1.57 18.49
CA TYR A 49 -3.79 1.44 19.74
C TYR A 49 -2.54 0.54 19.61
N GLN A 50 -2.51 -0.37 18.64
CA GLN A 50 -1.36 -1.26 18.36
C GLN A 50 -0.39 -0.67 17.33
N LEU A 51 -0.83 0.35 16.60
CA LEU A 51 -0.09 0.97 15.51
C LEU A 51 0.48 2.31 15.99
N ARG A 52 1.81 2.40 16.07
CA ARG A 52 2.47 3.66 16.45
C ARG A 52 2.78 4.48 15.20
N PRO A 53 2.57 5.81 15.22
CA PRO A 53 3.02 6.70 14.16
C PRO A 53 4.51 6.60 13.86
N ASN A 54 4.87 6.83 12.60
CA ASN A 54 6.27 6.95 12.22
C ASN A 54 6.93 8.13 12.94
N SER A 55 8.22 7.99 13.23
CA SER A 55 9.01 9.11 13.71
C SER A 55 9.27 10.13 12.58
N PRO A 56 9.70 11.36 12.91
CA PRO A 56 10.06 12.33 11.88
C PRO A 56 11.24 11.87 11.01
N MET A 57 12.15 11.07 11.57
CA MET A 57 13.29 10.49 10.85
C MET A 57 12.81 9.46 9.81
N VAL A 58 11.88 8.58 10.20
CA VAL A 58 11.27 7.61 9.29
C VAL A 58 10.49 8.31 8.17
N ALA A 59 9.73 9.36 8.49
CA ALA A 59 9.03 10.15 7.48
C ALA A 59 9.99 10.81 6.47
N ALA A 60 11.13 11.32 6.94
CA ALA A 60 12.17 11.86 6.07
C ALA A 60 12.82 10.80 5.19
N TRP A 61 13.04 9.59 5.73
CA TRP A 61 13.56 8.47 4.96
C TRP A 61 12.62 8.05 3.82
N PHE A 62 11.33 7.89 4.12
CA PHE A 62 10.33 7.59 3.09
C PHE A 62 10.28 8.66 2.01
N LYS A 63 10.42 9.94 2.39
CA LYS A 63 10.50 11.04 1.43
C LYS A 63 11.73 10.93 0.55
N GLN A 64 12.92 10.71 1.12
CA GLN A 64 14.15 10.54 0.34
C GLN A 64 14.04 9.36 -0.63
N GLN A 65 13.54 8.20 -0.17
CA GLN A 65 13.31 7.06 -1.06
C GLN A 65 12.37 7.41 -2.20
N ARG A 66 11.31 8.18 -1.91
CA ARG A 66 10.35 8.63 -2.92
C ARG A 66 11.02 9.49 -3.97
N ASP A 67 11.79 10.48 -3.53
CA ASP A 67 12.47 11.44 -4.41
C ASP A 67 13.47 10.71 -5.32
N THR A 68 14.22 9.73 -4.79
CA THR A 68 15.12 8.86 -5.57
C THR A 68 14.36 8.07 -6.64
N LEU A 69 13.27 7.40 -6.25
CA LEU A 69 12.45 6.61 -7.19
C LEU A 69 11.77 7.49 -8.26
N GLU A 70 11.48 8.74 -7.95
CA GLU A 70 10.94 9.69 -8.93
C GLU A 70 12.01 10.11 -9.94
N GLN A 71 13.24 10.36 -9.49
CA GLN A 71 14.38 10.65 -10.36
C GLN A 71 14.75 9.47 -11.28
N GLU A 72 14.61 8.24 -10.78
CA GLU A 72 14.82 7.02 -11.56
C GLU A 72 13.70 6.72 -12.57
N GLY A 73 12.60 7.50 -12.56
CA GLY A 73 11.50 7.34 -13.50
C GLY A 73 10.64 6.09 -13.25
N VAL A 74 10.74 5.47 -12.07
CA VAL A 74 9.99 4.25 -11.71
C VAL A 74 8.67 4.53 -11.00
N ILE A 75 8.34 5.81 -10.79
CA ILE A 75 7.07 6.30 -10.25
C ILE A 75 6.24 6.90 -11.39
N GLN A 76 4.95 6.55 -11.47
CA GLN A 76 4.04 7.09 -12.46
C GLN A 76 2.75 7.67 -11.87
N PRO A 77 2.08 8.59 -12.58
CA PRO A 77 0.75 9.07 -12.20
C PRO A 77 -0.26 7.92 -12.17
N TYR A 78 -1.09 7.90 -11.13
CA TYR A 78 -2.13 6.91 -10.93
C TYR A 78 -3.39 7.57 -10.38
N SER A 79 -4.55 7.19 -10.90
CA SER A 79 -5.83 7.79 -10.56
C SER A 79 -6.75 6.74 -9.95
N ILE A 80 -7.31 7.06 -8.79
CA ILE A 80 -8.23 6.17 -8.07
C ILE A 80 -9.58 6.87 -7.89
N ARG A 81 -10.65 6.10 -8.05
CA ARG A 81 -12.00 6.58 -7.69
C ARG A 81 -12.24 6.35 -6.21
N MET A 82 -12.35 7.44 -5.46
CA MET A 82 -12.70 7.43 -4.03
C MET A 82 -13.76 8.52 -3.76
N PRO A 83 -14.76 8.23 -2.90
CA PRO A 83 -15.66 9.27 -2.41
C PRO A 83 -14.86 10.30 -1.59
N GLN A 84 -15.35 11.54 -1.53
CA GLN A 84 -14.64 12.62 -0.84
C GLN A 84 -14.46 12.33 0.66
N SER A 85 -15.44 11.70 1.31
CA SER A 85 -15.33 11.26 2.71
C SER A 85 -14.13 10.36 2.96
N LEU A 86 -13.90 9.38 2.07
CA LEU A 86 -12.74 8.48 2.16
C LEU A 86 -11.42 9.22 1.95
N VAL A 87 -11.41 10.21 1.06
CA VAL A 87 -10.23 11.05 0.81
C VAL A 87 -9.86 11.86 2.06
N ASP A 88 -10.85 12.47 2.70
CA ASP A 88 -10.66 13.31 3.87
C ASP A 88 -10.19 12.45 5.06
N ASP A 89 -10.82 11.29 5.26
CA ASP A 89 -10.41 10.29 6.24
C ASP A 89 -8.96 9.83 6.01
N LEU A 90 -8.64 9.41 4.79
CA LEU A 90 -7.29 8.97 4.43
C LEU A 90 -6.27 10.08 4.74
N THR A 91 -6.58 11.32 4.40
CA THR A 91 -5.70 12.47 4.64
C THR A 91 -5.44 12.68 6.13
N GLY A 92 -6.47 12.59 6.97
CA GLY A 92 -6.34 12.70 8.42
C GLY A 92 -5.43 11.61 9.02
N TRP A 93 -5.68 10.35 8.64
CA TRP A 93 -4.90 9.21 9.13
C TRP A 93 -3.47 9.19 8.62
N CYS A 94 -3.24 9.52 7.34
CA CYS A 94 -1.90 9.69 6.78
C CYS A 94 -1.09 10.75 7.54
N LYS A 95 -1.71 11.89 7.89
CA LYS A 95 -1.08 12.93 8.71
C LYS A 95 -0.75 12.42 10.11
N GLN A 96 -1.70 11.72 10.76
CA GLN A 96 -1.49 11.15 12.10
C GLN A 96 -0.33 10.15 12.14
N TYR A 97 -0.21 9.29 11.13
CA TYR A 97 0.83 8.27 11.06
C TYR A 97 2.14 8.74 10.41
N ARG A 98 2.20 9.99 9.91
CA ARG A 98 3.32 10.56 9.15
C ARG A 98 3.71 9.72 7.93
N VAL A 99 2.70 9.38 7.13
CA VAL A 99 2.84 8.62 5.88
C VAL A 99 2.16 9.38 4.75
N SER A 100 2.74 9.39 3.55
CA SER A 100 2.09 10.00 2.39
C SER A 100 0.93 9.13 1.88
N LYS A 101 -0.05 9.76 1.24
CA LYS A 101 -1.19 9.04 0.64
C LYS A 101 -0.71 8.05 -0.43
N ASP A 102 0.29 8.44 -1.21
CA ASP A 102 0.92 7.59 -2.23
C ASP A 102 1.44 6.27 -1.64
N VAL A 103 2.20 6.35 -0.54
CA VAL A 103 2.74 5.16 0.15
C VAL A 103 1.63 4.30 0.73
N PHE A 104 0.58 4.90 1.30
CA PHE A 104 -0.56 4.14 1.82
C PHE A 104 -1.31 3.39 0.71
N VAL A 105 -1.52 4.05 -0.42
CA VAL A 105 -2.17 3.42 -1.58
C VAL A 105 -1.32 2.30 -2.15
N GLU A 106 0.00 2.51 -2.30
CA GLU A 106 0.92 1.44 -2.71
C GLU A 106 0.86 0.24 -1.79
N TYR A 107 0.84 0.47 -0.47
CA TYR A 107 0.66 -0.58 0.52
C TYR A 107 -0.67 -1.33 0.31
N ALA A 108 -1.78 -0.61 0.12
CA ALA A 108 -3.08 -1.23 -0.05
C ALA A 108 -3.17 -2.10 -1.31
N LEU A 109 -2.64 -1.61 -2.43
CA LEU A 109 -2.57 -2.37 -3.68
C LEU A 109 -1.61 -3.56 -3.56
N GLY A 110 -0.42 -3.35 -3.00
CA GLY A 110 0.59 -4.39 -2.77
C GLY A 110 0.09 -5.50 -1.86
N SER A 111 -0.64 -5.16 -0.80
CA SER A 111 -1.26 -6.14 0.11
C SER A 111 -2.27 -7.02 -0.63
N PHE A 112 -3.09 -6.43 -1.51
CA PHE A 112 -4.01 -7.21 -2.35
C PHE A 112 -3.27 -8.11 -3.35
N ILE A 113 -2.26 -7.59 -4.04
CA ILE A 113 -1.43 -8.36 -4.98
C ILE A 113 -0.85 -9.59 -4.30
N HIS A 114 -0.23 -9.41 -3.12
CA HIS A 114 0.33 -10.52 -2.35
C HIS A 114 -0.73 -11.58 -2.01
N ARG A 115 -1.94 -11.18 -1.58
CA ARG A 115 -3.02 -12.13 -1.24
C ARG A 115 -3.47 -12.96 -2.44
N VAL A 116 -3.49 -12.37 -3.62
CA VAL A 116 -3.88 -13.05 -4.87
C VAL A 116 -2.75 -13.94 -5.43
N ASP A 117 -1.50 -13.46 -5.43
CA ASP A 117 -0.37 -14.19 -6.02
C ASP A 117 -0.02 -15.49 -5.25
N VAL A 118 -0.20 -15.52 -3.92
CA VAL A 118 -0.11 -16.77 -3.15
C VAL A 118 -1.14 -17.81 -3.63
N GLY A 119 -2.30 -17.36 -4.10
CA GLY A 119 -3.33 -18.22 -4.72
C GLY A 119 -2.91 -18.75 -6.10
N LYS A 120 -2.23 -17.94 -6.91
CA LYS A 120 -1.76 -18.35 -8.26
C LYS A 120 -0.78 -19.51 -8.20
N ALA A 121 0.16 -19.53 -7.24
CA ALA A 121 1.16 -20.60 -7.12
C ALA A 121 0.53 -21.97 -6.84
N LYS A 122 -0.57 -22.01 -6.05
CA LYS A 122 -1.33 -23.24 -5.80
C LYS A 122 -2.13 -23.72 -7.02
N TYR A 123 -2.46 -22.81 -7.94
CA TYR A 123 -3.42 -23.06 -9.03
C TYR A 123 -2.83 -23.33 -10.41
N LYS A 124 -1.51 -23.24 -10.62
CA LYS A 124 -0.86 -23.75 -11.84
C LYS A 124 -1.20 -25.22 -12.14
N LYS A 125 -1.76 -25.95 -11.16
CA LYS A 125 -2.14 -27.37 -11.25
C LYS A 125 -3.63 -27.62 -11.63
N LEU A 126 -4.49 -26.59 -11.72
CA LEU A 126 -5.92 -26.78 -11.97
C LEU A 126 -6.31 -26.56 -13.43
N LYS A 127 -6.88 -27.61 -14.04
CA LYS A 127 -7.19 -27.73 -15.48
C LYS A 127 -8.37 -26.89 -15.99
N ARG A 128 -9.01 -26.06 -15.15
CA ARG A 128 -10.21 -25.28 -15.51
C ARG A 128 -9.94 -23.78 -15.42
N HIS A 129 -9.46 -23.21 -16.52
CA HIS A 129 -9.14 -21.79 -16.65
C HIS A 129 -10.34 -20.85 -16.41
N GLU A 130 -11.57 -21.31 -16.67
CA GLU A 130 -12.79 -20.50 -16.60
C GLU A 130 -13.21 -20.13 -15.17
N VAL A 131 -12.86 -20.94 -14.16
CA VAL A 131 -13.23 -20.71 -12.75
C VAL A 131 -12.12 -19.96 -11.99
N MET A 132 -10.98 -19.71 -12.65
CA MET A 132 -9.81 -19.06 -12.07
C MET A 132 -10.10 -17.67 -11.48
N PRO A 133 -10.91 -16.80 -12.12
CA PRO A 133 -11.23 -15.47 -11.57
C PRO A 133 -11.99 -15.57 -10.23
N LEU A 134 -13.05 -16.39 -10.18
CA LEU A 134 -13.87 -16.58 -8.98
C LEU A 134 -13.06 -17.18 -7.83
N TYR A 135 -12.20 -18.16 -8.14
CA TYR A 135 -11.35 -18.77 -7.13
C TYR A 135 -10.31 -17.80 -6.58
N LEU A 136 -9.59 -17.06 -7.43
CA LEU A 136 -8.59 -16.10 -6.98
C LEU A 136 -9.23 -14.99 -6.13
N LEU A 137 -10.45 -14.59 -6.48
CA LEU A 137 -11.23 -13.66 -5.69
C LEU A 137 -11.58 -14.25 -4.32
N GLU A 138 -12.15 -15.45 -4.28
CA GLU A 138 -12.48 -16.15 -3.03
C GLU A 138 -11.23 -16.36 -2.15
N HIS A 139 -10.11 -16.78 -2.75
CA HIS A 139 -8.85 -16.95 -2.06
C HIS A 139 -8.31 -15.61 -1.52
N SER A 140 -8.45 -14.51 -2.27
CA SER A 140 -8.03 -13.19 -1.77
C SER A 140 -8.77 -12.77 -0.49
N PHE A 141 -10.00 -13.26 -0.31
CA PHE A 141 -10.80 -13.04 0.90
C PHE A 141 -10.57 -14.09 1.99
N ARG A 142 -10.14 -15.32 1.65
CA ARG A 142 -9.88 -16.41 2.60
C ARG A 142 -8.44 -16.45 3.11
N ALA A 143 -7.47 -16.04 2.32
CA ALA A 143 -6.06 -15.89 2.70
C ALA A 143 -5.86 -14.60 3.51
N ARG A 144 -6.69 -14.41 4.54
CA ARG A 144 -6.53 -13.32 5.49
C ARG A 144 -5.34 -13.66 6.36
N LEU A 145 -4.38 -12.75 6.39
CA LEU A 145 -3.44 -12.68 7.49
C LEU A 145 -4.25 -12.61 8.79
N THR A 146 -3.80 -13.33 9.81
CA THR A 146 -4.24 -13.09 11.18
C THR A 146 -3.98 -11.64 11.55
N GLU A 147 -4.68 -11.13 12.57
CA GLU A 147 -4.49 -9.75 13.00
C GLU A 147 -3.01 -9.45 13.33
N THR A 148 -2.36 -10.35 14.05
CA THR A 148 -0.93 -10.26 14.40
C THR A 148 -0.04 -10.22 13.17
N GLU A 149 -0.22 -11.12 12.20
CA GLU A 149 0.55 -11.14 10.96
C GLU A 149 0.35 -9.85 10.15
N LYS A 150 -0.88 -9.34 10.10
CA LYS A 150 -1.19 -8.10 9.40
C LYS A 150 -0.52 -6.90 10.08
N ILE A 151 -0.50 -6.86 11.41
CA ILE A 151 0.20 -5.81 12.16
C ILE A 151 1.71 -5.87 11.91
N SER A 152 2.31 -7.07 11.92
CA SER A 152 3.73 -7.24 11.57
C SER A 152 4.01 -6.75 10.15
N PHE A 153 3.16 -7.15 9.18
CA PHE A 153 3.29 -6.70 7.79
C PHE A 153 3.19 -5.16 7.65
N ILE A 154 2.28 -4.52 8.38
CA ILE A 154 2.17 -3.05 8.45
C ILE A 154 3.46 -2.43 9.00
N ARG A 155 4.02 -3.00 10.08
CA ARG A 155 5.25 -2.50 10.72
C ARG A 155 6.49 -2.67 9.86
N GLU A 156 6.50 -3.63 8.95
CA GLU A 156 7.61 -3.83 8.02
C GLU A 156 7.52 -2.96 6.76
N LYS A 157 6.30 -2.55 6.36
CA LYS A 157 6.06 -1.90 5.06
C LYS A 157 5.77 -0.41 5.15
N ILE A 158 5.07 0.05 6.18
CA ILE A 158 4.51 1.40 6.22
C ILE A 158 4.66 2.11 7.57
N LEU A 159 4.68 1.37 8.69
CA LEU A 159 4.92 1.89 10.03
C LEU A 159 6.24 1.35 10.63
N ILE A 160 7.37 1.73 10.01
CA ILE A 160 8.68 1.18 10.34
C ILE A 160 9.30 1.86 11.57
N GLN A 161 10.11 1.11 12.32
CA GLN A 161 10.84 1.63 13.48
C GLN A 161 12.20 2.22 13.06
N GLU A 162 12.67 3.24 13.78
CA GLU A 162 13.93 3.94 13.46
C GLU A 162 15.14 3.00 13.39
N HIS A 163 15.20 1.99 14.25
CA HIS A 163 16.33 1.05 14.28
C HIS A 163 16.42 0.20 12.99
N MET A 164 15.34 0.10 12.22
CA MET A 164 15.30 -0.60 10.93
C MET A 164 15.82 0.27 9.77
N LEU A 165 16.10 1.55 10.01
CA LEU A 165 16.65 2.45 9.00
C LEU A 165 18.16 2.19 8.79
N PRO A 166 18.68 2.37 7.57
CA PRO A 166 20.12 2.29 7.29
C PRO A 166 20.93 3.15 8.25
N GLY A 167 22.03 2.61 8.79
CA GLY A 167 22.85 3.31 9.79
C GLY A 167 23.44 4.62 9.28
N GLU A 168 23.83 4.66 8.01
CA GLU A 168 24.34 5.87 7.33
C GLU A 168 23.29 6.98 7.27
N PHE A 169 22.05 6.64 6.91
CA PHE A 169 20.93 7.59 6.91
C PHE A 169 20.68 8.16 8.31
N ARG A 170 20.68 7.30 9.34
CA ARG A 170 20.46 7.74 10.72
C ARG A 170 21.51 8.74 11.19
N LYS A 171 22.79 8.51 10.85
CA LYS A 171 23.89 9.43 11.17
C LYS A 171 23.71 10.78 10.48
N ALA A 172 23.52 10.76 9.16
CA ALA A 172 23.33 11.98 8.36
C ALA A 172 22.11 12.80 8.82
N PHE A 173 21.00 12.14 9.18
CA PHE A 173 19.81 12.82 9.69
C PHE A 173 20.06 13.50 11.04
N ASN A 174 20.79 12.84 11.95
CA ASN A 174 21.12 13.43 13.25
C ASN A 174 22.10 14.60 13.13
N GLU A 175 23.04 14.54 12.19
CA GLU A 175 23.99 15.61 11.90
C GLU A 175 23.33 16.84 11.28
N SER A 176 22.36 16.64 10.38
CA SER A 176 21.59 17.75 9.77
C SER A 176 20.62 18.47 10.72
N LYS A 177 20.46 17.97 11.96
CA LYS A 177 19.65 18.59 13.02
C LYS A 177 20.47 19.30 14.09
N LYS A 178 21.81 19.19 14.06
CA LYS A 178 22.71 19.97 14.90
C LYS A 178 22.97 21.33 14.26
#